data_AF-A0A7C0YM92-F1
#
_entry.id   AF-A0A7C0YM92-F1
#
_cell.length_a   1.000
_cell.length_b   1.000
_cell.length_c   1.000
_cell.angle_alpha   90.00
_cell.angle_beta   90.00
_cell.angle_gamma   90.00
#
_symmetry.space_group_name_H-M   'P 1'
#
loop_
_entity.id
_entity.type
_entity.pdbx_description
1 polymer ?
#
loop_
_entity_poly.entity_id
_entity_poly.type
_entity_poly.pdbx_seq_one_letter_code
_entity_poly.pdbx_strand_id
1 'polypeptide(L)' 'LRPIKHGYGLLVISTSKGIMSGKEAKKSKLGGEILFEIW' A
#
# COMPACT_ATOMS: atom_id res chain seq x y z
N LEU A 1 7.63 -1.54 1.67
CA LEU A 1 6.48 -0.71 2.10
C LEU A 1 6.60 -0.43 3.59
N ARG A 2 6.84 0.83 3.95
CA ARG A 2 6.95 1.30 5.34
C ARG A 2 5.54 1.60 5.87
N PRO A 3 5.26 1.34 7.17
CA PRO A 3 3.99 1.73 7.77
C PRO A 3 3.87 3.26 7.83
N ILE A 4 2.67 3.77 7.51
CA ILE A 4 2.34 5.19 7.57
C ILE A 4 1.84 5.51 8.97
N LYS A 5 2.30 6.62 9.58
CA LYS A 5 1.92 7.05 10.94
C LYS A 5 1.90 5.90 11.95
N HIS A 6 2.99 5.14 12.07
CA HIS A 6 3.08 3.97 12.98
C HIS A 6 1.99 2.89 12.78
N GLY A 7 1.37 2.83 11.60
CA GLY A 7 0.31 1.88 11.28
C GLY A 7 -1.10 2.45 11.38
N TYR A 8 -1.26 3.72 11.76
CA TYR A 8 -2.55 4.40 11.80
C TYR A 8 -2.98 4.98 10.44
N GLY A 9 -2.07 5.11 9.47
CA GLY A 9 -2.40 5.56 8.12
C GLY A 9 -2.62 4.41 7.13
N LEU A 10 -3.32 4.72 6.03
CA LEU A 10 -3.54 3.81 4.90
C LEU A 10 -2.70 4.25 3.70
N LEU A 11 -1.91 3.34 3.15
CA LEU A 11 -1.21 3.52 1.89
C LEU A 11 -1.98 2.80 0.79
N VAL A 12 -2.40 3.51 -0.26
CA VAL A 12 -3.08 2.92 -1.42
C VAL A 12 -2.09 2.82 -2.59
N ILE A 13 -1.94 1.61 -3.14
CA ILE A 13 -0.97 1.32 -4.20
C ILE A 13 -1.66 0.60 -5.37
N SER A 14 -1.36 1.05 -6.59
CA SER A 14 -1.75 0.37 -7.83
C SER A 14 -0.76 -0.77 -8.10
N THR A 15 -1.24 -2.00 -8.25
CA THR A 15 -0.41 -3.18 -8.54
C THR A 15 -0.88 -3.87 -9.81
N SER A 16 -0.11 -4.84 -10.31
CA SER A 16 -0.49 -5.67 -11.46
C SER A 16 -1.77 -6.50 -11.26
N LYS A 17 -2.24 -6.64 -10.01
CA LYS A 17 -3.50 -7.32 -9.67
C LYS A 17 -4.63 -6.34 -9.29
N GLY A 18 -4.45 -5.06 -9.58
CA GLY A 18 -5.37 -3.99 -9.21
C GLY A 18 -4.91 -3.15 -8.03
N ILE A 19 -5.79 -2.27 -7.56
CA ILE A 19 -5.53 -1.34 -6.46
C ILE A 19 -5.73 -2.05 -5.12
N MET A 20 -4.77 -1.91 -4.21
CA MET A 20 -4.85 -2.52 -2.87
C MET A 20 -4.11 -1.69 -1.82
N SER A 21 -4.25 -2.08 -0.56
CA SER A 21 -3.49 -1.47 0.52
C SER A 21 -2.00 -1.85 0.41
N GLY A 22 -1.10 -0.98 0.87
CA GLY A 22 0.32 -1.29 0.97
C GLY A 22 0.60 -2.51 1.86
N LYS A 23 -0.31 -2.81 2.81
CA LYS A 23 -0.24 -4.00 3.65
C LYS A 23 -0.57 -5.27 2.84
N GLU A 24 -1.63 -5.24 2.02
CA GLU A 24 -1.95 -6.31 1.06
C GLU A 24 -0.80 -6.55 0.09
N ALA A 25 -0.28 -5.48 -0.53
CA ALA A 25 0.77 -5.57 -1.53
C ALA A 25 2.05 -6.21 -0.93
N LYS A 26 2.42 -5.82 0.30
CA LYS A 26 3.57 -6.40 1.01
C LYS A 26 3.36 -7.89 1.30
N LYS A 27 2.16 -8.30 1.74
CA LYS A 27 1.83 -9.72 1.99
C LYS A 27 1.87 -10.54 0.70
N SER A 28 1.35 -9.99 -0.39
CA SER A 28 1.30 -10.63 -1.71
C SER A 28 2.61 -10.53 -2.49
N LYS A 29 3.66 -9.90 -1.92
CA LYS A 29 4.95 -9.62 -2.56
C LYS A 29 4.80 -8.90 -3.91
N LEU A 30 3.82 -8.01 -4.01
CA LEU A 30 3.56 -7.20 -5.20
C LEU A 30 4.17 -5.80 -5.02
N GLY A 31 4.83 -5.33 -6.08
CA GLY A 31 5.21 -3.94 -6.25
C GLY A 31 4.15 -3.16 -7.04
N GLY A 32 4.43 -1.89 -7.29
CA GLY A 32 3.54 -1.02 -8.03
C GLY A 32 3.75 0.45 -7.72
N GLU A 33 2.83 1.30 -8.20
CA GLU A 33 2.88 2.75 -8.01
C GLU A 33 2.02 3.19 -6.83
N ILE A 34 2.61 4.02 -5.97
CA ILE A 34 1.89 4.63 -4.84
C ILE A 34 0.96 5.69 -5.40
N LEU A 35 -0.32 5.61 -5.07
CA LEU A 35 -1.32 6.58 -5.52
C LEU A 35 -1.45 7.73 -4.53
N PHE A 36 -1.75 7.40 -3.27
CA PHE A 36 -1.88 8.38 -2.20
C PHE A 36 -1.87 7.69 -0.82
N GLU A 37 -1.76 8.51 0.21
CA GLU A 37 -1.87 8.09 1.61
C GLU A 37 -3.01 8.85 2.30
N ILE A 38 -3.64 8.20 3.27
CA ILE A 38 -4.65 8.78 4.17
C ILE A 38 -4.12 8.63 5.60
N TRP A 39 -4.26 9.67 6.43
CA TRP A 39 -3.87 9.65 7.84
C TRP A 39 -5.03 10.02 8.76
#